data_AF-A0A847P3R6-F1
#
_entry.id   AF-A0A847P3R6-F1
#
_cell.length_a   1.000
_cell.length_b   1.000
_cell.length_c   1.000
_cell.angle_alpha   90.00
_cell.angle_beta   90.00
_cell.angle_gamma   90.00
#
_symmetry.space_group_name_H-M   'P 1'
#
loop_
_entity.id
_entity.type
_entity.pdbx_description
1 polymer ?
#
loop_
_entity_poly.entity_id
_entity_poly.type
_entity_poly.pdbx_seq_one_letter_code
_entity_poly.pdbx_strand_id
1 'polypeptide(L)'
;KCLELGAAYNETNEYYEKAASSITGQSFLVGQTYDKLVTIAREAPIPQNFSDYERFVYKTKLLKQIESYEEQALTHYLKTLKIAEAYKIADQSVKDAQVHIARLLFNKGWCYDLLATNVGSNPPIPQGINQEEKEEFKERFLEIEKKFRSQAMEIYKTLMDYSARQYAFGQYVTHAYMRLYQMSPEEYGVEEIQKVRKTIAADSFWICSIDSVQNWTELNVNDYGWKKPVLTTGTDTSIERVGLSCNLTNNAGKVYFRRKFQAQSPCSTELSMNAQGNASVFINGKKILSDTAAKENGNITSWKIKDKLKNGENILAIEVDKESSDISIYPVLFVWEERKLMVPRPPDEEKNRTFESGKAGVYKFPYLKNFSMDIAGVQE
;
A
#
# COMPACT_ATOMS: atom_id res chain seq x y z
N LYS A 1 -36.49 -26.10 27.54
CA LYS A 1 -36.94 -26.51 28.90
C LYS A 1 -35.79 -26.82 29.86
N CYS A 2 -34.92 -27.82 29.65
CA CYS A 2 -33.78 -28.02 30.56
C CYS A 2 -32.83 -26.81 30.61
N LEU A 3 -32.49 -26.25 29.45
CA LEU A 3 -31.67 -25.03 29.36
C LEU A 3 -32.32 -23.83 30.06
N GLU A 4 -33.62 -23.61 29.82
CA GLU A 4 -34.40 -22.53 30.43
C GLU A 4 -34.52 -22.67 31.95
N LEU A 5 -34.78 -23.89 32.44
CA LEU A 5 -34.89 -24.16 33.88
C LEU A 5 -33.53 -24.00 34.57
N GLY A 6 -32.46 -24.58 34.01
CA GLY A 6 -31.12 -24.42 34.57
C GLY A 6 -30.68 -22.96 34.58
N ALA A 7 -31.00 -22.18 33.53
CA ALA A 7 -30.74 -20.74 33.53
C ALA A 7 -31.59 -19.97 34.56
N ALA A 8 -32.88 -20.29 34.69
CA ALA A 8 -33.77 -19.64 35.65
C ALA A 8 -33.37 -19.90 37.12
N TYR A 9 -32.82 -21.08 37.41
CA TYR A 9 -32.38 -21.46 38.75
C TYR A 9 -30.87 -21.30 38.99
N ASN A 10 -30.12 -20.77 38.03
CA ASN A 10 -28.64 -20.69 38.05
C ASN A 10 -27.96 -22.05 38.33
N GLU A 11 -28.52 -23.14 37.82
CA GLU A 11 -27.96 -24.49 37.94
C GLU A 11 -27.21 -24.89 36.65
N THR A 12 -25.89 -25.06 36.76
CA THR A 12 -25.03 -25.59 35.69
C THR A 12 -24.69 -27.05 36.00
N ASN A 13 -25.57 -27.97 35.59
CA ASN A 13 -25.35 -29.41 35.71
C ASN A 13 -25.12 -30.06 34.33
N GLU A 14 -24.79 -31.35 34.31
CA GLU A 14 -24.52 -32.09 33.06
C GLU A 14 -25.67 -32.03 32.05
N TYR A 15 -26.92 -31.99 32.51
CA TYR A 15 -28.09 -31.88 31.62
C TYR A 15 -28.24 -30.50 31.01
N TYR A 16 -27.90 -29.45 31.77
CA TYR A 16 -27.82 -28.08 31.26
C TYR A 16 -26.74 -27.98 30.18
N GLU A 17 -25.53 -28.48 30.44
CA GLU A 17 -24.41 -28.46 29.49
C GLU A 17 -24.73 -29.25 28.21
N LYS A 18 -25.31 -30.44 28.34
CA LYS A 18 -25.78 -31.25 27.19
C LYS A 18 -26.86 -30.53 26.38
N ALA A 19 -27.83 -29.90 27.06
CA ALA A 19 -28.88 -29.16 26.37
C ALA A 19 -28.34 -27.90 25.67
N ALA A 20 -27.43 -27.17 26.33
CA ALA A 20 -26.74 -26.02 25.77
C ALA A 20 -26.02 -26.39 24.47
N SER A 21 -25.10 -27.35 24.56
CA SER A 21 -24.30 -27.82 23.42
C SER A 21 -25.16 -28.41 22.30
N SER A 22 -26.24 -29.12 22.63
CA SER A 22 -27.15 -29.67 21.62
C SER A 22 -27.91 -28.58 20.86
N ILE A 23 -28.37 -27.52 21.53
CA ILE A 23 -29.18 -26.47 20.90
C ILE A 23 -28.31 -25.57 20.02
N THR A 24 -27.16 -25.12 20.54
CA THR A 24 -26.19 -24.34 19.77
C THR A 24 -25.65 -25.16 18.60
N GLY A 25 -25.31 -26.43 18.82
CA GLY A 25 -24.82 -27.35 17.80
C GLY A 25 -25.82 -27.60 16.67
N GLN A 26 -27.11 -27.79 16.98
CA GLN A 26 -28.14 -27.94 15.95
C GLN A 26 -28.32 -26.66 15.13
N SER A 27 -28.37 -25.49 15.78
CA SER A 27 -28.50 -24.21 15.08
C SER A 27 -27.29 -23.95 14.16
N PHE A 28 -26.09 -24.25 14.64
CA PHE A 28 -24.86 -24.17 13.86
C PHE A 28 -24.89 -25.10 12.64
N LEU A 29 -25.30 -26.37 12.82
CA LEU A 29 -25.34 -27.37 11.74
C LEU A 29 -26.28 -26.96 10.60
N VAL A 30 -27.41 -26.33 10.92
CA VAL A 30 -28.31 -25.80 9.88
C VAL A 30 -27.63 -24.68 9.10
N GLY A 31 -26.96 -23.74 9.79
CA GLY A 31 -26.17 -22.70 9.14
C GLY A 31 -25.07 -23.28 8.23
N GLN A 32 -24.37 -24.30 8.72
CA GLN A 32 -23.32 -25.00 7.97
C GLN A 32 -23.86 -25.70 6.71
N THR A 33 -25.08 -26.23 6.77
CA THR A 33 -25.72 -26.88 5.62
C THR A 33 -25.95 -25.88 4.49
N TYR A 34 -26.49 -24.70 4.80
CA TYR A 34 -26.68 -23.63 3.81
C TYR A 34 -25.35 -23.07 3.29
N ASP A 35 -24.35 -22.87 4.16
CA ASP A 35 -23.02 -22.41 3.77
C ASP A 35 -22.31 -23.39 2.82
N LYS A 36 -22.48 -24.71 3.04
CA LYS A 36 -22.00 -25.75 2.11
C LYS A 36 -22.68 -25.65 0.74
N LEU A 37 -23.99 -25.42 0.68
CA LEU A 37 -24.70 -25.23 -0.59
C LEU A 37 -24.19 -24.00 -1.35
N VAL A 38 -23.96 -22.89 -0.64
CA VAL A 38 -23.36 -21.67 -1.20
C VAL A 38 -21.97 -21.96 -1.76
N THR A 39 -21.14 -22.70 -1.01
CA THR A 39 -19.77 -23.07 -1.43
C THR A 39 -19.80 -23.93 -2.69
N ILE A 40 -20.61 -24.98 -2.70
CA ILE A 40 -20.78 -25.87 -3.86
C ILE A 40 -21.22 -25.07 -5.10
N ALA A 41 -22.21 -24.19 -4.94
CA ALA A 41 -22.70 -23.37 -6.03
C ALA A 41 -21.62 -22.40 -6.55
N ARG A 42 -20.85 -21.76 -5.66
CA ARG A 42 -19.75 -20.86 -6.03
C ARG A 42 -18.59 -21.58 -6.73
N GLU A 43 -18.39 -22.87 -6.51
CA GLU A 43 -17.32 -23.67 -7.09
C GLU A 43 -17.76 -24.50 -8.30
N ALA A 44 -19.06 -24.47 -8.63
CA ALA A 44 -19.63 -25.23 -9.74
C ALA A 44 -18.95 -24.88 -11.08
N PRO A 45 -18.60 -25.86 -11.92
CA PRO A 45 -17.85 -25.61 -13.15
C PRO A 45 -18.64 -24.69 -14.10
N ILE A 46 -17.97 -23.63 -14.59
CA ILE A 46 -18.53 -22.76 -15.62
C ILE A 46 -18.33 -23.43 -16.99
N PRO A 47 -19.37 -23.51 -17.85
CA PRO A 47 -19.24 -24.09 -19.18
C PRO A 47 -18.09 -23.48 -19.99
N GLN A 48 -17.25 -24.33 -20.57
CA GLN A 48 -16.03 -23.91 -21.27
C GLN A 48 -16.31 -23.13 -22.57
N ASN A 49 -17.50 -23.32 -23.15
CA ASN A 49 -17.94 -22.66 -24.38
C ASN A 49 -18.52 -21.25 -24.17
N PHE A 50 -18.67 -20.79 -22.92
CA PHE A 50 -19.14 -19.43 -22.67
C PHE A 50 -18.08 -18.39 -23.07
N SER A 51 -18.51 -17.37 -23.80
CA SER A 51 -17.77 -16.12 -24.01
C SER A 51 -17.55 -15.38 -22.70
N ASP A 52 -16.62 -14.41 -22.67
CA ASP A 52 -16.34 -13.62 -21.47
C ASP A 52 -17.59 -12.90 -20.93
N TYR A 53 -18.43 -12.39 -21.83
CA TYR A 53 -19.72 -11.78 -21.48
C TYR A 53 -20.68 -12.81 -20.85
N GLU A 54 -20.85 -13.98 -21.46
CA GLU A 54 -21.72 -15.03 -20.92
C GLU A 54 -21.22 -15.54 -19.57
N ARG A 55 -19.89 -15.67 -19.39
CA ARG A 55 -19.29 -16.01 -18.09
C ARG A 55 -19.59 -14.96 -17.05
N PHE A 56 -19.48 -13.68 -17.40
CA PHE A 56 -19.82 -12.59 -16.49
C PHE A 56 -21.31 -12.61 -16.10
N VAL A 57 -22.22 -12.75 -17.06
CA VAL A 57 -23.66 -12.87 -16.81
C VAL A 57 -23.98 -14.10 -15.97
N TYR A 58 -23.30 -15.22 -16.21
CA TYR A 58 -23.46 -16.44 -15.41
C TYR A 58 -23.06 -16.21 -13.95
N LYS A 59 -21.86 -15.64 -13.71
CA LYS A 59 -21.37 -15.37 -12.34
C LYS A 59 -22.28 -14.42 -11.57
N THR A 60 -22.79 -13.38 -12.22
CA THR A 60 -23.72 -12.43 -11.58
C THR A 60 -25.08 -13.07 -11.27
N LYS A 61 -25.63 -13.90 -12.16
CA LYS A 61 -26.84 -14.68 -11.91
C LYS A 61 -26.64 -15.68 -10.78
N LEU A 62 -25.49 -16.34 -10.72
CA LEU A 62 -25.15 -17.29 -9.67
C LEU A 62 -25.17 -16.61 -8.29
N LEU A 63 -24.54 -15.44 -8.13
CA LEU A 63 -24.58 -14.69 -6.87
C LEU A 63 -26.01 -14.35 -6.44
N LYS A 64 -26.87 -13.95 -7.37
CA LYS A 64 -28.28 -13.68 -7.08
C LYS A 64 -29.07 -14.93 -6.68
N GLN A 65 -28.75 -16.08 -7.26
CA GLN A 65 -29.43 -17.34 -6.95
C GLN A 65 -29.06 -17.91 -5.59
N ILE A 66 -27.82 -17.68 -5.14
CA ILE A 66 -27.33 -18.20 -3.84
C ILE A 66 -27.58 -17.24 -2.67
N GLU A 67 -27.99 -16.00 -2.94
CA GLU A 67 -28.20 -14.95 -1.94
C GLU A 67 -29.14 -15.40 -0.81
N SER A 68 -30.25 -16.06 -1.12
CA SER A 68 -31.19 -16.56 -0.11
C SER A 68 -30.61 -17.66 0.78
N TYR A 69 -29.67 -18.45 0.27
CA TYR A 69 -28.95 -19.46 1.06
C TYR A 69 -27.87 -18.82 1.93
N GLU A 70 -27.20 -17.77 1.45
CA GLU A 70 -26.26 -16.98 2.26
C GLU A 70 -26.98 -16.31 3.44
N GLU A 71 -28.15 -15.71 3.20
CA GLU A 71 -28.97 -15.09 4.24
C GLU A 71 -29.44 -16.11 5.28
N GLN A 72 -29.86 -17.31 4.83
CA GLN A 72 -30.23 -18.40 5.73
C GLN A 72 -29.04 -18.89 6.56
N ALA A 73 -27.88 -19.09 5.93
CA ALA A 73 -26.66 -19.48 6.64
C ALA A 73 -26.30 -18.44 7.73
N LEU A 74 -26.25 -17.16 7.37
CA LEU A 74 -25.97 -16.06 8.29
C LEU A 74 -26.98 -16.00 9.43
N THR A 75 -28.27 -16.11 9.11
CA THR A 75 -29.36 -16.10 10.11
C THR A 75 -29.18 -17.19 11.15
N HIS A 76 -28.84 -18.42 10.72
CA HIS A 76 -28.64 -19.55 11.63
C HIS A 76 -27.37 -19.43 12.46
N TYR A 77 -26.28 -18.91 11.90
CA TYR A 77 -25.09 -18.60 12.70
C TYR A 77 -25.35 -17.51 13.74
N LEU A 78 -25.99 -16.41 13.35
CA LEU A 78 -26.37 -15.34 14.30
C LEU A 78 -27.35 -15.85 15.37
N LYS A 79 -28.27 -16.75 15.01
CA LYS A 79 -29.15 -17.41 15.98
C LYS A 79 -28.35 -18.22 17.01
N THR A 80 -27.31 -18.92 16.57
CA THR A 80 -26.39 -19.66 17.46
C THR A 80 -25.75 -18.72 18.48
N LEU A 81 -25.27 -17.56 18.03
CA LEU A 81 -24.66 -16.55 18.90
C LEU A 81 -25.66 -15.92 19.87
N LYS A 82 -26.87 -15.59 19.40
CA LYS A 82 -27.93 -15.04 20.26
C LYS A 82 -28.38 -16.00 21.35
N ILE A 83 -28.48 -17.30 21.03
CA ILE A 83 -28.76 -18.34 22.04
C ILE A 83 -27.60 -18.38 23.04
N ALA A 84 -26.36 -18.39 22.54
CA ALA A 84 -25.19 -18.43 23.39
C ALA A 84 -25.10 -17.22 24.35
N GLU A 85 -25.38 -16.02 23.87
CA GLU A 85 -25.41 -14.80 24.66
C GLU A 85 -26.50 -14.86 25.75
N ALA A 86 -27.74 -15.22 25.36
CA ALA A 86 -28.88 -15.29 26.27
C ALA A 86 -28.66 -16.28 27.43
N TYR A 87 -27.90 -17.36 27.19
CA TYR A 87 -27.65 -18.42 28.16
C TYR A 87 -26.20 -18.47 28.64
N LYS A 88 -25.34 -17.51 28.29
CA LYS A 88 -23.90 -17.46 28.63
C LYS A 88 -23.14 -18.74 28.25
N ILE A 89 -23.44 -19.32 27.10
CA ILE A 89 -22.80 -20.53 26.57
C ILE A 89 -21.52 -20.15 25.80
N ALA A 90 -20.44 -20.90 26.02
CA ALA A 90 -19.14 -20.67 25.36
C ALA A 90 -18.55 -21.97 24.78
N ASP A 91 -19.34 -22.68 23.97
CA ASP A 91 -18.93 -23.95 23.36
C ASP A 91 -18.24 -23.79 21.99
N GLN A 92 -17.84 -24.91 21.38
CA GLN A 92 -17.17 -24.92 20.09
C GLN A 92 -18.08 -24.45 18.94
N SER A 93 -19.39 -24.73 18.99
CA SER A 93 -20.34 -24.31 17.94
C SER A 93 -20.50 -22.79 17.90
N VAL A 94 -20.38 -22.11 19.05
CA VAL A 94 -20.34 -20.64 19.12
C VAL A 94 -19.09 -20.09 18.41
N LYS A 95 -17.91 -20.65 18.73
CA LYS A 95 -16.64 -20.27 18.10
C LYS A 95 -16.66 -20.51 16.60
N ASP A 96 -17.14 -21.67 16.17
CA ASP A 96 -17.25 -22.02 14.76
C ASP A 96 -18.24 -21.10 14.05
N ALA A 97 -19.39 -20.79 14.65
CA ALA A 97 -20.34 -19.84 14.07
C ALA A 97 -19.71 -18.46 13.82
N GLN A 98 -18.90 -17.93 14.75
CA GLN A 98 -18.19 -16.65 14.57
C GLN A 98 -17.21 -16.70 13.38
N VAL A 99 -16.44 -17.78 13.24
CA VAL A 99 -15.52 -17.98 12.10
C VAL A 99 -16.28 -18.10 10.77
N HIS A 100 -17.39 -18.85 10.77
CA HIS A 100 -18.20 -19.07 9.58
C HIS A 100 -18.94 -17.81 9.13
N ILE A 101 -19.42 -16.96 10.05
CA ILE A 101 -19.95 -15.62 9.73
C ILE A 101 -18.89 -14.81 9.00
N ALA A 102 -17.66 -14.77 9.54
CA ALA A 102 -16.57 -14.02 8.92
C ALA A 102 -16.26 -14.50 7.51
N ARG A 103 -16.11 -15.82 7.33
CA ARG A 103 -15.85 -16.44 6.03
C ARG A 103 -16.96 -16.18 5.02
N LEU A 104 -18.21 -16.38 5.42
CA LEU A 104 -19.38 -16.25 4.54
C LEU A 104 -19.49 -14.82 4.00
N LEU A 105 -19.41 -13.82 4.90
CA LEU A 105 -19.50 -12.41 4.55
C LEU A 105 -18.30 -11.96 3.72
N PHE A 106 -17.07 -12.30 4.13
CA PHE A 106 -15.89 -11.95 3.35
C PHE A 106 -15.99 -12.52 1.94
N ASN A 107 -16.29 -13.81 1.78
CA ASN A 107 -16.38 -14.42 0.45
C ASN A 107 -17.50 -13.78 -0.39
N LYS A 108 -18.62 -13.39 0.22
CA LYS A 108 -19.70 -12.66 -0.48
C LYS A 108 -19.19 -11.32 -1.01
N GLY A 109 -18.57 -10.51 -0.16
CA GLY A 109 -17.96 -9.24 -0.56
C GLY A 109 -16.88 -9.42 -1.61
N TRP A 110 -16.03 -10.44 -1.45
CA TRP A 110 -14.91 -10.74 -2.34
C TRP A 110 -15.38 -11.14 -3.75
N CYS A 111 -16.48 -11.89 -3.87
CA CYS A 111 -17.09 -12.17 -5.17
C CYS A 111 -17.50 -10.89 -5.91
N TYR A 112 -18.17 -9.94 -5.24
CA TYR A 112 -18.55 -8.67 -5.85
C TYR A 112 -17.34 -7.82 -6.23
N ASP A 113 -16.33 -7.77 -5.36
CA ASP A 113 -15.10 -7.01 -5.57
C ASP A 113 -14.28 -7.56 -6.75
N LEU A 114 -14.18 -8.88 -6.88
CA LEU A 114 -13.54 -9.53 -8.03
C LEU A 114 -14.31 -9.27 -9.33
N LEU A 115 -15.64 -9.30 -9.31
CA LEU A 115 -16.45 -8.93 -10.47
C LEU A 115 -16.27 -7.46 -10.84
N ALA A 116 -16.26 -6.55 -9.87
CA ALA A 116 -16.00 -5.13 -10.11
C ALA A 116 -14.60 -4.92 -10.73
N THR A 117 -13.58 -5.59 -10.19
CA THR A 117 -12.20 -5.51 -10.69
C THR A 117 -12.08 -6.02 -12.12
N ASN A 118 -12.73 -7.14 -12.43
CA ASN A 118 -12.76 -7.71 -13.78
C ASN A 118 -13.42 -6.73 -14.76
N VAL A 119 -14.62 -6.22 -14.43
CA VAL A 119 -15.35 -5.27 -15.27
C VAL A 119 -14.57 -3.97 -15.50
N GLY A 120 -13.93 -3.43 -14.47
CA GLY A 120 -13.17 -2.18 -14.58
C GLY A 120 -11.86 -2.32 -15.36
N SER A 121 -11.21 -3.49 -15.30
CA SER A 121 -9.91 -3.71 -15.95
C SER A 121 -10.04 -4.26 -17.38
N ASN A 122 -11.01 -5.16 -17.59
CA ASN A 122 -11.28 -5.82 -18.86
C ASN A 122 -12.79 -6.04 -19.03
N PRO A 123 -13.56 -4.98 -19.37
CA PRO A 123 -15.01 -5.08 -19.49
C PRO A 123 -15.38 -6.15 -20.53
N PRO A 124 -16.25 -7.12 -20.17
CA PRO A 124 -16.54 -8.26 -21.03
C PRO A 124 -17.55 -7.86 -22.12
N ILE A 125 -17.10 -7.07 -23.09
CA ILE A 125 -17.93 -6.55 -24.17
C ILE A 125 -18.18 -7.64 -25.22
N PRO A 126 -19.42 -7.84 -25.69
CA PRO A 126 -19.72 -8.80 -26.76
C PRO A 126 -18.91 -8.54 -28.04
N GLN A 127 -18.53 -9.61 -28.73
CA GLN A 127 -17.84 -9.50 -30.02
C GLN A 127 -18.83 -9.16 -31.15
N GLY A 128 -18.35 -8.45 -32.18
CA GLY A 128 -19.14 -8.16 -33.38
C GLY A 128 -20.13 -7.00 -33.27
N ILE A 129 -20.09 -6.24 -32.17
CA ILE A 129 -20.90 -5.02 -32.00
C ILE A 129 -20.23 -3.81 -32.65
N ASN A 130 -21.02 -2.79 -32.98
CA ASN A 130 -20.51 -1.57 -33.57
C ASN A 130 -19.84 -0.65 -32.52
N GLN A 131 -19.22 0.44 -32.97
CA GLN A 131 -18.48 1.34 -32.08
C GLN A 131 -19.40 2.12 -31.11
N GLU A 132 -20.62 2.46 -31.51
CA GLU A 132 -21.59 3.17 -30.68
C GLU A 132 -22.09 2.27 -29.54
N GLU A 133 -22.49 1.04 -29.87
CA GLU A 133 -22.87 0.01 -28.89
C GLU A 133 -21.72 -0.29 -27.91
N LYS A 134 -20.47 -0.31 -28.41
CA LYS A 134 -19.30 -0.52 -27.58
C LYS A 134 -19.11 0.57 -26.53
N GLU A 135 -19.34 1.84 -26.87
CA GLU A 135 -19.30 2.92 -25.88
C GLU A 135 -20.46 2.81 -24.87
N GLU A 136 -21.66 2.47 -25.32
CA GLU A 136 -22.80 2.22 -24.42
C GLU A 136 -22.51 1.08 -23.42
N PHE A 137 -21.91 -0.02 -23.88
CA PHE A 137 -21.50 -1.11 -23.00
C PHE A 137 -20.46 -0.67 -21.98
N LYS A 138 -19.48 0.16 -22.37
CA LYS A 138 -18.46 0.67 -21.43
C LYS A 138 -19.11 1.50 -20.32
N GLU A 139 -20.05 2.38 -20.65
CA GLU A 139 -20.77 3.18 -19.65
C GLU A 139 -21.57 2.30 -18.69
N ARG A 140 -22.33 1.33 -19.23
CA ARG A 140 -23.08 0.36 -18.42
C ARG A 140 -22.14 -0.44 -17.51
N PHE A 141 -20.99 -0.87 -18.00
CA PHE A 141 -20.01 -1.61 -17.21
C PHE A 141 -19.38 -0.76 -16.12
N LEU A 142 -19.14 0.54 -16.36
CA LEU A 142 -18.66 1.46 -15.33
C LEU A 142 -19.69 1.63 -14.19
N GLU A 143 -20.99 1.67 -14.52
CA GLU A 143 -22.06 1.69 -13.51
C GLU A 143 -22.10 0.38 -12.71
N ILE A 144 -21.98 -0.77 -13.40
CA ILE A 144 -21.96 -2.08 -12.76
C ILE A 144 -20.75 -2.23 -11.85
N GLU A 145 -19.56 -1.79 -12.27
CA GLU A 145 -18.34 -1.77 -11.45
C GLU A 145 -18.58 -0.99 -10.16
N LYS A 146 -19.07 0.25 -10.26
CA LYS A 146 -19.37 1.10 -9.11
C LYS A 146 -20.36 0.41 -8.17
N LYS A 147 -21.44 -0.15 -8.71
CA LYS A 147 -22.45 -0.87 -7.93
C LYS A 147 -21.86 -2.04 -7.16
N PHE A 148 -21.10 -2.91 -7.82
CA PHE A 148 -20.49 -4.08 -7.18
C PHE A 148 -19.43 -3.68 -6.16
N ARG A 149 -18.63 -2.65 -6.43
CA ARG A 149 -17.65 -2.12 -5.47
C ARG A 149 -18.34 -1.58 -4.21
N SER A 150 -19.44 -0.82 -4.36
CA SER A 150 -20.23 -0.33 -3.22
C SER A 150 -20.83 -1.49 -2.41
N GLN A 151 -21.38 -2.51 -3.08
CA GLN A 151 -21.91 -3.70 -2.40
C GLN A 151 -20.82 -4.46 -1.63
N ALA A 152 -19.64 -4.65 -2.22
CA ALA A 152 -18.51 -5.28 -1.53
C ALA A 152 -18.10 -4.48 -0.29
N MET A 153 -17.98 -3.15 -0.41
CA MET A 153 -17.62 -2.28 0.71
C MET A 153 -18.63 -2.35 1.85
N GLU A 154 -19.93 -2.32 1.56
CA GLU A 154 -21.01 -2.46 2.54
C GLU A 154 -20.90 -3.79 3.32
N ILE A 155 -20.62 -4.88 2.61
CA ILE A 155 -20.46 -6.22 3.21
C ILE A 155 -19.23 -6.27 4.11
N TYR A 156 -18.09 -5.71 3.67
CA TYR A 156 -16.89 -5.66 4.50
C TYR A 156 -17.11 -4.80 5.75
N LYS A 157 -17.79 -3.65 5.64
CA LYS A 157 -18.18 -2.81 6.79
C LYS A 157 -19.07 -3.58 7.76
N THR A 158 -20.07 -4.28 7.26
CA THR A 158 -20.94 -5.15 8.08
C THR A 158 -20.14 -6.20 8.84
N LEU A 159 -19.12 -6.79 8.20
CA LEU A 159 -18.22 -7.74 8.87
C LEU A 159 -17.37 -7.06 9.95
N MET A 160 -16.89 -5.83 9.74
CA MET A 160 -16.20 -5.07 10.79
C MET A 160 -17.12 -4.76 11.97
N ASP A 161 -18.38 -4.40 11.71
CA ASP A 161 -19.38 -4.17 12.76
C ASP A 161 -19.67 -5.44 13.57
N TYR A 162 -19.78 -6.59 12.92
CA TYR A 162 -19.91 -7.88 13.60
C TYR A 162 -18.65 -8.24 14.39
N SER A 163 -17.46 -7.95 13.88
CA SER A 163 -16.22 -8.18 14.63
C SER A 163 -16.14 -7.30 15.89
N ALA A 164 -16.51 -6.02 15.79
CA ALA A 164 -16.57 -5.11 16.93
C ALA A 164 -17.56 -5.56 18.02
N ARG A 165 -18.63 -6.27 17.64
CA ARG A 165 -19.61 -6.89 18.55
C ARG A 165 -19.24 -8.32 18.98
N GLN A 166 -18.04 -8.79 18.64
CA GLN A 166 -17.58 -10.17 18.90
C GLN A 166 -18.45 -11.24 18.23
N TYR A 167 -19.15 -10.93 17.13
CA TYR A 167 -19.94 -11.89 16.35
C TYR A 167 -19.16 -12.53 15.19
N ALA A 168 -17.97 -12.01 14.90
CA ALA A 168 -17.08 -12.52 13.88
C ALA A 168 -15.63 -12.38 14.33
N PHE A 169 -14.80 -13.40 14.10
CA PHE A 169 -13.35 -13.33 14.35
C PHE A 169 -12.57 -14.20 13.36
N GLY A 170 -11.24 -14.04 13.37
CA GLY A 170 -10.33 -14.87 12.61
C GLY A 170 -9.90 -14.23 11.28
N GLN A 171 -9.15 -14.99 10.48
CA GLN A 171 -8.43 -14.46 9.31
C GLN A 171 -9.32 -13.70 8.30
N TYR A 172 -10.61 -14.05 8.18
CA TYR A 172 -11.54 -13.40 7.27
C TYR A 172 -11.94 -11.99 7.69
N VAL A 173 -11.91 -11.68 9.00
CA VAL A 173 -12.01 -10.30 9.49
C VAL A 173 -10.79 -9.51 9.02
N THR A 174 -9.59 -10.08 9.20
CA THR A 174 -8.35 -9.45 8.71
C THR A 174 -8.39 -9.24 7.19
N HIS A 175 -8.86 -10.21 6.40
CA HIS A 175 -9.00 -10.03 4.94
C HIS A 175 -9.97 -8.89 4.58
N ALA A 176 -11.13 -8.78 5.25
CA ALA A 176 -12.06 -7.68 5.01
C ALA A 176 -11.47 -6.31 5.39
N TYR A 177 -10.81 -6.23 6.54
CA TYR A 177 -10.09 -5.03 6.95
C TYR A 177 -9.04 -4.62 5.91
N MET A 178 -8.23 -5.57 5.42
CA MET A 178 -7.20 -5.27 4.42
C MET A 178 -7.80 -4.80 3.09
N ARG A 179 -8.98 -5.28 2.68
CA ARG A 179 -9.68 -4.73 1.51
C ARG A 179 -10.20 -3.33 1.76
N LEU A 180 -10.80 -3.06 2.91
CA LEU A 180 -11.25 -1.71 3.27
C LEU A 180 -10.07 -0.73 3.31
N TYR A 181 -8.95 -1.12 3.89
CA TYR A 181 -7.70 -0.36 3.85
C TYR A 181 -7.22 -0.12 2.41
N GLN A 182 -7.21 -1.14 1.54
CA GLN A 182 -6.80 -0.96 0.14
C GLN A 182 -7.73 -0.03 -0.65
N MET A 183 -9.01 0.03 -0.29
CA MET A 183 -9.99 0.93 -0.92
C MET A 183 -9.95 2.35 -0.34
N SER A 184 -9.64 2.50 0.95
CA SER A 184 -9.67 3.79 1.65
C SER A 184 -8.64 3.81 2.80
N PRO A 185 -7.33 3.94 2.48
CA PRO A 185 -6.27 3.94 3.48
C PRO A 185 -6.44 5.03 4.54
N GLU A 186 -7.03 6.16 4.18
CA GLU A 186 -7.26 7.28 5.09
C GLU A 186 -8.33 6.99 6.16
N GLU A 187 -9.31 6.14 5.86
CA GLU A 187 -10.40 5.78 6.79
C GLU A 187 -9.99 4.60 7.69
N TYR A 188 -9.25 3.64 7.15
CA TYR A 188 -8.94 2.38 7.85
C TYR A 188 -7.49 2.26 8.32
N GLY A 189 -6.59 3.10 7.83
CA GLY A 189 -5.18 3.10 8.21
C GLY A 189 -4.91 3.89 9.48
N VAL A 190 -3.75 3.63 10.08
CA VAL A 190 -3.20 4.40 11.19
C VAL A 190 -2.06 5.27 10.66
N GLU A 191 -2.05 6.55 11.02
CA GLU A 191 -0.96 7.45 10.63
C GLU A 191 0.34 7.00 11.33
N GLU A 192 1.37 6.70 10.55
CA GLU A 192 2.72 6.43 11.04
C GLU A 192 3.73 7.34 10.32
N ILE A 193 4.64 7.93 11.09
CA ILE A 193 5.70 8.77 10.54
C ILE A 193 6.87 7.87 10.15
N GLN A 194 7.05 7.69 8.84
CA GLN A 194 8.20 6.97 8.30
C GLN A 194 9.32 7.93 7.90
N LYS A 195 10.55 7.61 8.31
CA LYS A 195 11.76 8.31 7.83
C LYS A 195 12.24 7.65 6.54
N VAL A 196 12.15 8.36 5.43
CA VAL A 196 12.62 7.92 4.12
C VAL A 196 13.93 8.63 3.79
N ARG A 197 14.95 7.88 3.39
CA ARG A 197 16.23 8.44 2.93
C ARG A 197 16.19 8.65 1.42
N LYS A 198 16.44 9.88 0.99
CA LYS A 198 16.69 10.28 -0.40
C LYS A 198 18.17 10.58 -0.57
N THR A 199 18.78 10.08 -1.64
CA THR A 199 20.17 10.36 -1.99
C THR A 199 20.22 11.30 -3.18
N ILE A 200 21.03 12.35 -3.09
CA ILE A 200 21.30 13.31 -4.17
C ILE A 200 22.81 13.26 -4.42
N ALA A 201 23.21 12.57 -5.47
CA ALA A 201 24.61 12.35 -5.84
C ALA A 201 24.98 13.10 -7.12
N ALA A 202 26.19 12.88 -7.65
CA ALA A 202 26.58 13.34 -8.97
C ALA A 202 25.75 12.65 -10.07
N ASP A 203 25.10 13.44 -10.94
CA ASP A 203 24.35 12.96 -12.10
C ASP A 203 24.13 14.07 -13.13
N SER A 204 23.30 13.81 -14.14
CA SER A 204 23.02 14.70 -15.27
C SER A 204 22.14 15.92 -14.95
N PHE A 205 21.63 16.04 -13.72
CA PHE A 205 20.85 17.21 -13.26
C PHE A 205 21.74 18.30 -12.66
N TRP A 206 23.03 18.02 -12.46
CA TRP A 206 23.98 19.06 -12.13
C TRP A 206 24.29 19.94 -13.33
N ILE A 207 24.58 21.20 -13.04
CA ILE A 207 25.06 22.19 -14.00
C ILE A 207 26.30 22.87 -13.44
N CYS A 208 27.15 23.39 -14.31
CA CYS A 208 28.39 24.04 -13.95
C CYS A 208 28.73 25.25 -14.83
N SER A 209 29.52 26.17 -14.27
CA SER A 209 30.00 27.38 -14.93
C SER A 209 31.40 27.74 -14.40
N ILE A 210 32.21 28.39 -15.22
CA ILE A 210 33.44 29.08 -14.77
C ILE A 210 33.20 30.56 -14.49
N ASP A 211 32.08 31.10 -14.97
CA ASP A 211 31.70 32.50 -14.80
C ASP A 211 30.91 32.65 -13.50
N SER A 212 31.38 33.53 -12.61
CA SER A 212 30.65 33.91 -11.40
C SER A 212 29.48 34.80 -11.78
N VAL A 213 28.26 34.31 -11.59
CA VAL A 213 27.03 35.11 -11.70
C VAL A 213 26.65 35.63 -10.32
N GLN A 214 26.16 36.87 -10.22
CA GLN A 214 25.66 37.40 -8.95
C GLN A 214 24.56 36.49 -8.38
N ASN A 215 24.61 36.25 -7.07
CA ASN A 215 23.66 35.41 -6.34
C ASN A 215 23.54 33.96 -6.84
N TRP A 216 24.54 33.43 -7.58
CA TRP A 216 24.48 32.08 -8.17
C TRP A 216 24.11 30.96 -7.18
N THR A 217 24.27 31.16 -5.88
CA THR A 217 23.88 30.20 -4.84
C THR A 217 22.37 30.17 -4.53
N GLU A 218 21.59 31.12 -5.04
CA GLU A 218 20.15 31.24 -4.82
C GLU A 218 19.34 30.40 -5.81
N LEU A 219 18.06 30.15 -5.51
CA LEU A 219 17.21 29.27 -6.32
C LEU A 219 16.84 29.87 -7.68
N ASN A 220 16.61 31.18 -7.72
CA ASN A 220 15.99 31.89 -8.86
C ASN A 220 17.00 32.44 -9.87
N VAL A 221 18.29 32.09 -9.76
CA VAL A 221 19.29 32.56 -10.72
C VAL A 221 19.09 31.92 -12.08
N ASN A 222 19.18 32.75 -13.13
CA ASN A 222 19.21 32.32 -14.52
C ASN A 222 20.50 31.54 -14.80
N ASP A 223 20.35 30.25 -15.04
CA ASP A 223 21.40 29.29 -15.33
C ASP A 223 21.36 28.77 -16.78
N TYR A 224 20.65 29.45 -17.68
CA TYR A 224 20.46 29.00 -19.08
C TYR A 224 21.78 28.77 -19.84
N GLY A 225 22.84 29.54 -19.51
CA GLY A 225 24.16 29.40 -20.12
C GLY A 225 25.08 28.36 -19.46
N TRP A 226 24.65 27.73 -18.36
CA TRP A 226 25.47 26.78 -17.61
C TRP A 226 25.52 25.44 -18.33
N LYS A 227 26.67 24.77 -18.28
CA LYS A 227 26.90 23.51 -18.98
C LYS A 227 26.68 22.32 -18.07
N LYS A 228 26.37 21.15 -18.65
CA LYS A 228 26.40 19.91 -17.88
C LYS A 228 27.85 19.54 -17.54
N PRO A 229 28.14 19.14 -16.30
CA PRO A 229 29.46 18.62 -15.94
C PRO A 229 29.69 17.27 -16.62
N VAL A 230 30.96 16.90 -16.74
CA VAL A 230 31.38 15.57 -17.18
C VAL A 230 31.34 14.65 -15.96
N LEU A 231 30.69 13.50 -16.10
CA LEU A 231 30.65 12.48 -15.06
C LEU A 231 31.96 11.69 -15.09
N THR A 232 32.67 11.66 -13.96
CA THR A 232 33.94 10.94 -13.81
C THR A 232 33.74 9.73 -12.92
N THR A 233 34.50 8.65 -13.14
CA THR A 233 34.49 7.50 -12.23
C THR A 233 35.71 7.52 -11.32
N GLY A 234 35.49 7.60 -10.01
CA GLY A 234 36.53 7.50 -9.00
C GLY A 234 36.96 6.04 -8.75
N THR A 235 38.21 5.85 -8.31
CA THR A 235 38.76 4.54 -7.90
C THR A 235 38.52 4.21 -6.43
N ASP A 236 38.07 5.19 -5.62
CA ASP A 236 37.82 5.04 -4.18
C ASP A 236 36.51 4.27 -3.92
N THR A 237 36.53 3.34 -2.96
CA THR A 237 35.42 2.43 -2.61
C THR A 237 34.43 3.03 -1.62
N SER A 238 34.68 4.23 -1.11
CA SER A 238 33.98 4.76 0.09
C SER A 238 32.81 5.72 -0.19
N ILE A 239 32.64 6.24 -1.42
CA ILE A 239 31.46 7.00 -1.90
C ILE A 239 30.99 6.41 -3.24
N GLU A 240 29.71 6.66 -3.60
CA GLU A 240 29.21 6.44 -4.97
C GLU A 240 30.22 6.97 -6.01
N ARG A 241 30.68 6.10 -6.92
CA ARG A 241 31.86 6.31 -7.76
C ARG A 241 31.75 7.44 -8.78
N VAL A 242 30.64 8.17 -8.83
CA VAL A 242 30.40 9.19 -9.85
C VAL A 242 30.79 10.55 -9.28
N GLY A 243 31.75 11.20 -9.94
CA GLY A 243 32.16 12.57 -9.68
C GLY A 243 31.67 13.52 -10.77
N LEU A 244 31.73 14.81 -10.48
CA LEU A 244 31.48 15.90 -11.41
C LEU A 244 32.82 16.55 -11.73
N SER A 245 33.14 16.66 -13.02
CA SER A 245 34.25 17.48 -13.51
C SER A 245 33.76 18.48 -14.55
N CYS A 246 34.57 19.49 -14.81
CA CYS A 246 34.22 20.54 -15.76
C CYS A 246 35.34 20.70 -16.79
N ASN A 247 35.09 20.34 -18.06
CA ASN A 247 36.05 20.50 -19.16
C ASN A 247 36.09 21.94 -19.72
N LEU A 248 35.89 22.94 -18.86
CA LEU A 248 35.97 24.36 -19.25
C LEU A 248 37.44 24.80 -19.20
N THR A 249 37.86 25.55 -20.21
CA THR A 249 39.26 25.83 -20.60
C THR A 249 40.16 26.36 -19.45
N ASN A 250 41.46 26.10 -19.58
CA ASN A 250 42.47 26.05 -18.50
C ASN A 250 42.69 27.30 -17.63
N ASN A 251 42.05 28.45 -17.88
CA ASN A 251 42.44 29.73 -17.26
C ASN A 251 41.50 30.26 -16.16
N ALA A 252 40.39 29.57 -15.84
CA ALA A 252 39.51 30.00 -14.76
C ALA A 252 40.02 29.53 -13.39
N GLY A 253 40.17 30.47 -12.45
CA GLY A 253 40.60 30.16 -11.08
C GLY A 253 39.53 29.48 -10.20
N LYS A 254 38.28 29.40 -10.68
CA LYS A 254 37.13 28.83 -9.94
C LYS A 254 36.16 28.12 -10.85
N VAL A 255 35.49 27.09 -10.33
CA VAL A 255 34.36 26.41 -10.97
C VAL A 255 33.18 26.37 -10.01
N TYR A 256 31.99 26.66 -10.54
CA TYR A 256 30.73 26.67 -9.80
C TYR A 256 29.87 25.52 -10.27
N PHE A 257 29.39 24.70 -9.34
CA PHE A 257 28.44 23.61 -9.56
C PHE A 257 27.14 23.91 -8.85
N ARG A 258 26.01 23.58 -9.47
CA ARG A 258 24.69 23.73 -8.87
C ARG A 258 23.78 22.58 -9.22
N ARG A 259 22.88 22.26 -8.28
CA ARG A 259 21.80 21.31 -8.48
C ARG A 259 20.54 21.73 -7.73
N LYS A 260 19.43 21.80 -8.45
CA LYS A 260 18.09 21.93 -7.87
C LYS A 260 17.55 20.56 -7.48
N PHE A 261 16.84 20.48 -6.36
CA PHE A 261 16.17 19.25 -5.92
C PHE A 261 14.96 19.55 -5.05
N GLN A 262 14.01 18.62 -5.01
CA GLN A 262 12.84 18.72 -4.13
C GLN A 262 13.09 17.98 -2.82
N ALA A 263 12.66 18.55 -1.70
CA ALA A 263 12.62 17.89 -0.40
C ALA A 263 11.22 18.04 0.23
N GLN A 264 10.67 16.97 0.79
CA GLN A 264 9.37 17.00 1.46
C GLN A 264 9.55 16.72 2.96
N SER A 265 9.23 17.70 3.82
CA SER A 265 9.39 17.59 5.28
C SER A 265 10.76 17.03 5.72
N PRO A 266 11.88 17.68 5.33
CA PRO A 266 13.22 17.21 5.70
C PRO A 266 13.44 17.28 7.21
N CYS A 267 13.86 16.18 7.83
CA CYS A 267 14.07 16.06 9.29
C CYS A 267 15.55 15.88 9.67
N SER A 268 16.37 15.38 8.75
CA SER A 268 17.82 15.28 8.90
C SER A 268 18.48 15.36 7.54
N THR A 269 19.72 15.86 7.50
CA THR A 269 20.47 15.97 6.25
C THR A 269 21.94 15.81 6.54
N GLU A 270 22.64 15.10 5.67
CA GLU A 270 24.07 14.85 5.74
C GLU A 270 24.65 15.04 4.35
N LEU A 271 25.64 15.91 4.24
CA LEU A 271 26.43 16.04 3.01
C LEU A 271 27.75 15.34 3.25
N SER A 272 28.10 14.41 2.38
CA SER A 272 29.43 13.86 2.26
C SER A 272 30.02 14.34 0.94
N MET A 273 31.25 14.86 0.98
CA MET A 273 31.91 15.35 -0.23
C MET A 273 33.40 15.05 -0.18
N ASN A 274 33.94 14.73 -1.35
CA ASN A 274 35.36 14.77 -1.65
C ASN A 274 35.57 15.76 -2.82
N ALA A 275 36.63 16.56 -2.77
CA ALA A 275 36.93 17.57 -3.77
C ALA A 275 38.45 17.65 -3.99
N GLN A 276 38.86 17.76 -5.25
CA GLN A 276 40.24 18.12 -5.61
C GLN A 276 40.37 19.64 -5.62
N GLY A 277 40.75 20.21 -4.48
CA GLY A 277 40.89 21.66 -4.25
C GLY A 277 40.00 22.16 -3.12
N ASN A 278 40.10 23.46 -2.82
CA ASN A 278 39.29 24.07 -1.75
C ASN A 278 37.87 24.26 -2.25
N ALA A 279 36.89 23.68 -1.55
CA ALA A 279 35.49 23.82 -1.88
C ALA A 279 34.75 24.66 -0.83
N SER A 280 33.86 25.53 -1.30
CA SER A 280 32.87 26.24 -0.51
C SER A 280 31.48 25.73 -0.88
N VAL A 281 30.69 25.31 0.11
CA VAL A 281 29.36 24.72 -0.12
C VAL A 281 28.26 25.64 0.41
N PHE A 282 27.21 25.79 -0.39
CA PHE A 282 26.06 26.62 -0.14
C PHE A 282 24.78 25.82 -0.32
N ILE A 283 23.81 26.07 0.56
CA ILE A 283 22.44 25.55 0.42
C ILE A 283 21.49 26.72 0.54
N ASN A 284 20.61 26.88 -0.45
CA ASN A 284 19.61 27.95 -0.49
C ASN A 284 20.22 29.35 -0.26
N GLY A 285 21.33 29.65 -0.95
CA GLY A 285 22.05 30.92 -0.80
C GLY A 285 22.89 31.07 0.47
N LYS A 286 22.73 30.18 1.47
CA LYS A 286 23.48 30.25 2.73
C LYS A 286 24.72 29.38 2.64
N LYS A 287 25.88 29.97 2.90
CA LYS A 287 27.14 29.24 3.05
C LYS A 287 27.04 28.30 4.24
N ILE A 288 27.26 27.01 4.00
CA ILE A 288 27.25 25.96 5.02
C ILE A 288 28.68 25.63 5.45
N LEU A 289 29.63 25.72 4.51
CA LEU A 289 31.03 25.36 4.71
C LEU A 289 31.94 26.37 4.03
N SER A 290 32.99 26.78 4.75
CA SER A 290 34.16 27.43 4.18
C SER A 290 35.33 26.46 4.34
N ASP A 291 36.01 26.20 3.23
CA ASP A 291 37.34 25.60 3.19
C ASP A 291 37.38 24.10 3.57
N THR A 292 37.12 23.24 2.58
CA THR A 292 37.50 21.83 2.63
C THR A 292 38.96 21.69 2.21
N ALA A 293 39.89 22.39 2.88
CA ALA A 293 41.32 22.28 2.62
C ALA A 293 41.66 20.80 2.47
N ALA A 294 42.06 20.44 1.25
CA ALA A 294 42.23 19.05 0.86
C ALA A 294 43.22 18.42 1.83
N LYS A 295 42.74 17.59 2.75
CA LYS A 295 43.64 16.64 3.40
C LYS A 295 44.10 15.76 2.25
N GLU A 296 45.37 15.88 1.88
CA GLU A 296 46.05 15.37 0.66
C GLU A 296 45.79 13.89 0.28
N ASN A 297 44.98 13.15 1.05
CA ASN A 297 44.71 11.72 0.91
C ASN A 297 43.26 11.37 0.53
N GLY A 298 42.52 12.25 -0.14
CA GLY A 298 41.17 11.91 -0.62
C GLY A 298 40.15 11.61 0.49
N ASN A 299 40.36 12.16 1.70
CA ASN A 299 39.48 11.91 2.82
C ASN A 299 38.09 12.54 2.59
N ILE A 300 37.07 11.70 2.66
CA ILE A 300 35.68 12.12 2.67
C ILE A 300 35.44 12.99 3.90
N THR A 301 34.88 14.17 3.68
CA THR A 301 34.36 14.96 4.78
C THR A 301 32.84 14.88 4.77
N SER A 302 32.26 14.59 5.93
CA SER A 302 30.80 14.49 6.12
C SER A 302 30.32 15.50 7.16
N TRP A 303 29.20 16.16 6.86
CA TRP A 303 28.63 17.20 7.70
C TRP A 303 27.13 17.01 7.86
N LYS A 304 26.66 17.11 9.11
CA LYS A 304 25.24 17.14 9.42
C LYS A 304 24.70 18.55 9.18
N ILE A 305 23.82 18.69 8.20
CA ILE A 305 23.24 19.96 7.76
C ILE A 305 21.79 20.06 8.29
N LYS A 306 21.64 20.12 9.61
CA LYS A 306 20.31 20.30 10.22
C LYS A 306 19.73 21.67 9.87
N ASP A 307 18.42 21.69 9.58
CA ASP A 307 17.59 22.91 9.43
C ASP A 307 17.99 23.88 8.31
N LYS A 308 18.67 23.40 7.25
CA LYS A 308 19.01 24.24 6.07
C LYS A 308 18.15 23.96 4.85
N LEU A 309 17.49 22.80 4.83
CA LEU A 309 16.53 22.47 3.79
C LEU A 309 15.16 23.04 4.15
N LYS A 310 14.49 23.59 3.15
CA LYS A 310 13.08 23.97 3.24
C LYS A 310 12.21 22.89 2.61
N ASN A 311 10.93 22.87 2.97
CA ASN A 311 9.94 22.09 2.25
C ASN A 311 9.81 22.63 0.81
N GLY A 312 9.77 21.74 -0.18
CA GLY A 312 9.74 22.06 -1.60
C GLY A 312 11.13 22.14 -2.25
N GLU A 313 11.32 23.13 -3.13
CA GLU A 313 12.51 23.22 -3.98
C GLU A 313 13.72 23.79 -3.22
N ASN A 314 14.86 23.12 -3.30
CA ASN A 314 16.13 23.50 -2.69
C ASN A 314 17.22 23.56 -3.76
N ILE A 315 18.28 24.33 -3.47
CA ILE A 315 19.48 24.41 -4.31
C ILE A 315 20.71 24.02 -3.48
N LEU A 316 21.50 23.07 -3.99
CA LEU A 316 22.86 22.79 -3.53
C LEU A 316 23.83 23.44 -4.53
N ALA A 317 24.75 24.24 -4.01
CA ALA A 317 25.70 25.01 -4.79
C ALA A 317 27.10 24.83 -4.22
N ILE A 318 28.09 24.57 -5.08
CA ILE A 318 29.46 24.25 -4.69
C ILE A 318 30.40 25.10 -5.54
N GLU A 319 31.24 25.89 -4.89
CA GLU A 319 32.36 26.61 -5.51
C GLU A 319 33.63 25.80 -5.24
N VAL A 320 34.47 25.63 -6.25
CA VAL A 320 35.76 24.94 -6.11
C VAL A 320 36.85 25.84 -6.67
N ASP A 321 37.86 26.14 -5.86
CA ASP A 321 39.04 26.89 -6.27
C ASP A 321 40.01 25.96 -7.03
N LYS A 322 40.46 26.41 -8.20
CA LYS A 322 41.32 25.64 -9.10
C LYS A 322 42.79 25.73 -8.65
N GLU A 323 43.27 24.74 -7.92
CA GLU A 323 44.71 24.59 -7.63
C GLU A 323 45.43 23.67 -8.64
N SER A 324 44.68 22.79 -9.34
CA SER A 324 45.22 21.81 -10.29
C SER A 324 44.57 21.92 -11.68
N SER A 325 45.13 21.26 -12.71
CA SER A 325 44.56 21.24 -14.06
C SER A 325 43.17 20.60 -14.11
N ASP A 326 42.91 19.65 -13.22
CA ASP A 326 41.66 18.88 -13.15
C ASP A 326 40.90 19.22 -11.87
N ILE A 327 39.63 19.59 -12.01
CA ILE A 327 38.70 19.75 -10.89
C ILE A 327 37.72 18.59 -10.94
N SER A 328 37.70 17.80 -9.87
CA SER A 328 36.66 16.81 -9.63
C SER A 328 36.08 16.96 -8.23
N ILE A 329 34.76 16.82 -8.15
CA ILE A 329 34.02 16.74 -6.87
C ILE A 329 33.12 15.51 -6.86
N TYR A 330 32.96 14.92 -5.68
CA TYR A 330 32.12 13.75 -5.43
C TYR A 330 31.10 14.08 -4.34
N PRO A 331 30.08 14.92 -4.63
CA PRO A 331 29.07 15.29 -3.66
C PRO A 331 28.00 14.21 -3.53
N VAL A 332 27.70 13.82 -2.29
CA VAL A 332 26.55 13.00 -1.95
C VAL A 332 25.80 13.63 -0.78
N LEU A 333 24.59 14.07 -1.05
CA LEU A 333 23.69 14.63 -0.04
C LEU A 333 22.62 13.59 0.30
N PHE A 334 22.65 13.10 1.53
CA PHE A 334 21.60 12.29 2.12
C PHE A 334 20.56 13.20 2.78
N VAL A 335 19.31 13.10 2.34
CA VAL A 335 18.18 13.82 2.91
C VAL A 335 17.24 12.79 3.54
N TRP A 336 16.99 12.91 4.84
CA TRP A 336 15.95 12.15 5.51
C TRP A 336 14.69 12.99 5.58
N GLU A 337 13.61 12.44 5.04
CA GLU A 337 12.29 13.05 4.96
C GLU A 337 11.35 12.31 5.91
N GLU A 338 10.51 13.04 6.64
CA GLU A 338 9.39 12.46 7.38
C GLU A 338 8.17 12.43 6.48
N ARG A 339 7.67 11.22 6.21
CA ARG A 339 6.43 11.02 5.46
C ARG A 339 5.39 10.44 6.39
N LYS A 340 4.23 11.09 6.41
CA LYS A 340 3.01 10.50 6.99
C LYS A 340 2.53 9.44 6.04
N LEU A 341 2.47 8.20 6.50
CA LEU A 341 1.91 7.08 5.76
C LEU A 341 0.78 6.47 6.57
N MET A 342 -0.33 6.18 5.89
CA MET A 342 -1.38 5.37 6.47
C MET A 342 -0.95 3.91 6.37
N VAL A 343 -0.68 3.26 7.50
CA VAL A 343 -0.30 1.85 7.55
C VAL A 343 -1.48 0.99 8.02
N PRO A 344 -1.58 -0.28 7.56
CA PRO A 344 -2.65 -1.16 8.03
C PRO A 344 -2.39 -1.61 9.46
N ARG A 345 -3.45 -1.63 10.28
CA ARG A 345 -3.50 -2.20 11.62
C ARG A 345 -4.74 -3.10 11.75
N PRO A 346 -4.65 -4.37 11.31
CA PRO A 346 -5.76 -5.31 11.44
C PRO A 346 -6.23 -5.44 12.90
N PRO A 347 -7.53 -5.67 13.14
CA PRO A 347 -8.10 -5.75 14.50
C PRO A 347 -7.44 -6.81 15.40
N ASP A 348 -7.00 -7.92 14.82
CA ASP A 348 -6.44 -9.06 15.54
C ASP A 348 -4.91 -8.97 15.72
N GLU A 349 -4.26 -7.87 15.32
CA GLU A 349 -2.80 -7.69 15.35
C GLU A 349 -2.36 -6.58 16.31
N GLU A 350 -1.43 -6.91 17.21
CA GLU A 350 -0.86 -5.92 18.15
C GLU A 350 0.01 -4.87 17.44
N LYS A 351 0.68 -5.27 16.36
CA LYS A 351 1.62 -4.43 15.61
C LYS A 351 1.03 -4.01 14.28
N ASN A 352 1.34 -2.78 13.88
CA ASN A 352 1.05 -2.30 12.53
C ASN A 352 1.79 -3.15 11.51
N ARG A 353 1.12 -3.43 10.40
CA ARG A 353 1.73 -3.98 9.20
C ARG A 353 2.50 -2.89 8.46
N THR A 354 3.47 -3.29 7.65
CA THR A 354 4.18 -2.32 6.81
C THR A 354 3.26 -1.78 5.71
N PHE A 355 3.48 -0.54 5.27
CA PHE A 355 2.77 0.05 4.12
C PHE A 355 2.81 -0.86 2.89
N GLU A 356 3.97 -1.45 2.58
CA GLU A 356 4.14 -2.35 1.43
C GLU A 356 3.26 -3.60 1.53
N SER A 357 3.16 -4.21 2.72
CA SER A 357 2.30 -5.38 2.92
C SER A 357 0.80 -5.09 2.80
N GLY A 358 0.42 -3.81 2.85
CA GLY A 358 -0.95 -3.33 2.62
C GLY A 358 -1.32 -3.13 1.15
N LYS A 359 -0.35 -3.04 0.25
CA LYS A 359 -0.61 -2.71 -1.16
C LYS A 359 -1.41 -3.78 -1.88
N ALA A 360 -2.27 -3.33 -2.81
CA ALA A 360 -2.97 -4.21 -3.73
C ALA A 360 -1.97 -5.08 -4.51
N GLY A 361 -2.25 -6.37 -4.62
CA GLY A 361 -1.37 -7.35 -5.27
C GLY A 361 -0.25 -7.91 -4.39
N VAL A 362 0.07 -7.29 -3.24
CA VAL A 362 1.04 -7.84 -2.27
C VAL A 362 0.35 -8.72 -1.24
N TYR A 363 -0.74 -8.23 -0.65
CA TYR A 363 -1.53 -9.03 0.29
C TYR A 363 -2.31 -10.12 -0.46
N LYS A 364 -2.16 -11.38 -0.02
CA LYS A 364 -2.83 -12.54 -0.62
C LYS A 364 -4.21 -12.74 -0.02
N PHE A 365 -5.23 -12.66 -0.87
CA PHE A 365 -6.61 -12.99 -0.51
C PHE A 365 -6.93 -14.46 -0.81
N PRO A 366 -7.93 -15.04 -0.15
CA PRO A 366 -8.43 -16.37 -0.49
C PRO A 366 -8.80 -16.48 -1.97
N TYR A 367 -8.34 -17.56 -2.60
CA TYR A 367 -8.71 -17.89 -3.98
C TYR A 367 -10.15 -18.41 -4.02
N LEU A 368 -10.93 -17.90 -4.97
CA LEU A 368 -12.29 -18.33 -5.26
C LEU A 368 -12.34 -18.77 -6.72
N LYS A 369 -12.32 -20.08 -6.96
CA LYS A 369 -12.18 -20.74 -8.28
C LYS A 369 -12.88 -20.04 -9.45
N ASN A 370 -14.16 -19.70 -9.29
CA ASN A 370 -14.95 -19.12 -10.38
C ASN A 370 -14.88 -17.59 -10.48
N PHE A 371 -14.31 -16.90 -9.50
CA PHE A 371 -14.30 -15.44 -9.43
C PHE A 371 -12.90 -14.85 -9.53
N SER A 372 -11.90 -15.54 -8.99
CA SER A 372 -10.51 -15.12 -9.06
C SER A 372 -10.06 -15.11 -10.51
N MET A 373 -9.35 -14.05 -10.91
CA MET A 373 -8.75 -13.99 -12.23
C MET A 373 -7.60 -14.99 -12.28
N ASP A 374 -7.53 -15.79 -13.34
CA ASP A 374 -6.32 -16.56 -13.65
C ASP A 374 -5.23 -15.54 -13.96
N ILE A 375 -4.46 -15.16 -12.94
CA ILE A 375 -3.20 -14.47 -13.16
C ILE A 375 -2.31 -15.53 -13.80
N ALA A 376 -2.23 -15.53 -15.13
CA ALA A 376 -1.29 -16.34 -15.87
C ALA A 376 0.10 -16.15 -15.25
N GLY A 377 0.57 -17.14 -14.49
CA GLY A 377 1.90 -17.12 -13.87
C GLY A 377 1.99 -17.34 -12.35
N VAL A 378 0.89 -17.50 -11.61
CA VAL A 378 0.96 -17.96 -10.21
C VAL A 378 0.36 -19.36 -10.11
N GLN A 379 1.18 -20.36 -10.43
CA GLN A 379 0.91 -21.74 -9.99
C GLN A 379 1.03 -21.78 -8.46
N GLU A 380 0.07 -22.47 -7.83
CA GLU A 380 0.03 -22.75 -6.38
C GLU A 380 1.32 -23.38 -5.86
#